data_AF-A0A3D1QAN9-F1
#
_entry.id   AF-A0A3D1QAN9-F1
#
_cell.length_a   1.000
_cell.length_b   1.000
_cell.length_c   1.000
_cell.angle_alpha   90.00
_cell.angle_beta   90.00
_cell.angle_gamma   90.00
#
_symmetry.space_group_name_H-M   'P 1'
#
loop_
_entity.id
_entity.type
_entity.pdbx_description
1 polymer ?
#
loop_
_entity_poly.entity_id
_entity_poly.type
_entity_poly.pdbx_seq_one_letter_code
_entity_poly.pdbx_strand_id
1 'polypeptide(L)'
;NEAAIEVILDAVKEAGYEAGRDVFLALDVAASELYKDGRYHLESNGVIYTSEEMVDFYEDLVKKYPIVSIEDGLAEDDWSGWELLTRRLGDKIQLVGDDIFVTNTERLTMGIKRGVANSILIKVNQIGTL
;
A
#
# COMPACT_ATOMS: atom_id res chain seq x y z
N ASN A 1 -14.70 -3.38 3.70
CA ASN A 1 -13.77 -3.75 2.62
C ASN A 1 -12.79 -4.85 3.05
N GLU A 2 -13.26 -5.89 3.76
CA GLU A 2 -12.42 -7.01 4.21
C GLU A 2 -12.79 -8.34 3.51
N ALA A 3 -13.99 -8.42 2.94
CA ALA A 3 -14.53 -9.66 2.34
C ALA A 3 -13.62 -10.29 1.27
N ALA A 4 -12.91 -9.48 0.46
CA ALA A 4 -11.97 -10.01 -0.52
C ALA A 4 -10.79 -10.73 0.13
N ILE A 5 -10.26 -10.18 1.23
CA ILE A 5 -9.18 -10.80 2.02
C ILE A 5 -9.69 -12.11 2.63
N GLU A 6 -10.88 -12.09 3.24
CA GLU A 6 -11.48 -13.27 3.89
C GLU A 6 -11.68 -14.43 2.91
N VAL A 7 -12.23 -14.15 1.73
CA VAL A 7 -12.43 -15.16 0.68
C VAL A 7 -11.10 -15.76 0.20
N ILE A 8 -10.05 -14.96 0.05
CA ILE A 8 -8.71 -15.46 -0.30
C ILE A 8 -8.17 -16.36 0.81
N LEU A 9 -8.30 -15.97 2.08
CA LEU A 9 -7.81 -16.75 3.21
C LEU A 9 -8.57 -18.07 3.39
N ASP A 10 -9.88 -18.08 3.11
CA ASP A 10 -10.67 -19.31 3.06
C ASP A 10 -10.14 -20.25 1.97
N ALA A 11 -9.85 -19.73 0.78
CA ALA A 11 -9.27 -20.54 -0.31
C ALA A 11 -7.87 -21.08 0.02
N VAL A 12 -7.01 -20.29 0.70
CA VAL A 12 -5.70 -20.74 1.20
C VAL A 12 -5.85 -21.93 2.14
N LYS A 13 -6.82 -21.84 3.06
CA LYS A 13 -7.13 -22.92 4.00
C LYS A 13 -7.69 -24.15 3.30
N GLU A 14 -8.62 -23.98 2.35
CA GLU A 14 -9.17 -25.09 1.56
C GLU A 14 -8.11 -25.82 0.73
N ALA A 15 -7.09 -25.10 0.26
CA ALA A 15 -5.94 -25.66 -0.43
C ALA A 15 -4.96 -26.40 0.50
N GLY A 16 -5.17 -26.36 1.82
CA GLY A 16 -4.36 -27.06 2.82
C GLY A 16 -3.13 -26.28 3.29
N TYR A 17 -3.05 -24.97 3.04
CA TYR A 17 -1.96 -24.10 3.49
C TYR A 17 -2.33 -23.30 4.74
N GLU A 18 -1.33 -22.94 5.54
CA GLU A 18 -1.47 -22.10 6.73
C GLU A 18 -1.14 -20.62 6.39
N ALA A 19 -2.13 -19.74 6.48
CA ALA A 19 -1.93 -18.30 6.28
C ALA A 19 -1.06 -17.70 7.41
N GLY A 20 -0.14 -16.81 7.07
CA GLY A 20 0.86 -16.27 8.00
C GLY A 20 2.06 -17.18 8.24
N ARG A 21 2.14 -18.32 7.56
CA ARG A 21 3.29 -19.24 7.60
C ARG A 21 3.68 -19.71 6.20
N ASP A 22 2.74 -20.31 5.47
CA ASP A 22 2.96 -20.81 4.11
C ASP A 22 2.59 -19.75 3.07
N VAL A 23 1.56 -18.94 3.36
CA VAL A 23 1.06 -17.89 2.47
C VAL A 23 0.88 -16.59 3.24
N PHE A 24 1.38 -15.49 2.66
CA PHE A 24 1.15 -14.13 3.12
C PHE A 24 0.47 -13.32 2.02
N LEU A 25 -0.13 -12.19 2.39
CA LEU A 25 -0.83 -11.31 1.46
C LEU A 25 -0.01 -10.06 1.13
N ALA A 26 -0.14 -9.60 -0.11
CA ALA A 26 0.31 -8.30 -0.57
C ALA A 26 -0.89 -7.60 -1.21
N LEU A 27 -1.03 -6.30 -0.99
CA LEU A 27 -2.09 -5.48 -1.56
C LEU A 27 -1.48 -4.43 -2.47
N ASP A 28 -2.05 -4.25 -3.66
CA ASP A 28 -1.88 -3.03 -4.45
C ASP A 28 -3.21 -2.28 -4.38
N VAL A 29 -3.18 -1.08 -3.81
CA VAL A 29 -4.39 -0.27 -3.61
C VAL A 29 -4.61 0.66 -4.79
N ALA A 30 -3.54 1.08 -5.48
CA ALA A 30 -3.57 2.17 -6.45
C ALA A 30 -4.36 3.40 -5.91
N ALA A 31 -4.04 3.86 -4.70
CA ALA A 31 -4.87 4.81 -3.97
C ALA A 31 -5.00 6.20 -4.62
N SER A 32 -4.14 6.52 -5.60
CA SER A 32 -4.29 7.68 -6.47
C SER A 32 -5.66 7.71 -7.16
N GLU A 33 -6.18 6.54 -7.56
CA GLU A 33 -7.51 6.40 -8.20
C GLU A 33 -8.67 6.67 -7.23
N LEU A 34 -8.41 6.57 -5.93
CA LEU A 34 -9.38 6.85 -4.87
C LEU A 34 -9.32 8.32 -4.43
N TYR A 35 -8.28 9.07 -4.82
CA TYR A 35 -7.99 10.37 -4.25
C TYR A 35 -8.65 11.50 -5.03
N LYS A 36 -9.56 12.22 -4.35
CA LYS A 36 -10.29 13.34 -4.92
C LYS A 36 -10.51 14.44 -3.88
N ASP A 37 -10.26 15.68 -4.29
CA ASP A 37 -10.45 16.88 -3.46
C ASP A 37 -9.73 16.80 -2.09
N GLY A 38 -8.52 16.21 -2.07
CA GLY A 38 -7.69 16.09 -0.88
C GLY A 38 -8.02 14.92 0.04
N ARG A 39 -8.90 13.99 -0.38
CA ARG A 39 -9.39 12.86 0.42
C ARG A 39 -9.52 11.58 -0.41
N TYR A 40 -9.57 10.44 0.25
CA TYR A 40 -9.73 9.12 -0.35
C TYR A 40 -11.18 8.66 -0.30
N HIS A 41 -11.80 8.40 -1.45
CA HIS A 41 -13.22 8.05 -1.59
C HIS A 41 -13.35 6.56 -1.88
N LEU A 42 -13.76 5.78 -0.89
CA LEU A 42 -13.97 4.34 -1.03
C LEU A 42 -15.44 4.11 -1.39
N GLU A 43 -15.73 4.11 -2.69
CA GLU A 43 -17.11 4.02 -3.20
C GLU A 43 -17.84 2.74 -2.78
N SER A 44 -17.11 1.63 -2.59
CA SER A 44 -17.68 0.33 -2.22
C SER A 44 -18.47 0.35 -0.90
N ASN A 45 -18.13 1.26 0.02
CA ASN A 45 -18.81 1.44 1.29
C ASN A 45 -19.20 2.91 1.57
N GLY A 46 -19.02 3.82 0.60
CA GLY A 46 -19.37 5.23 0.70
C GLY A 46 -18.57 6.02 1.73
N VAL A 47 -17.40 5.53 2.13
CA VAL A 47 -16.56 6.16 3.15
C VAL A 47 -15.56 7.10 2.49
N ILE A 48 -15.33 8.26 3.12
CA ILE A 48 -14.33 9.23 2.70
C ILE A 48 -13.32 9.38 3.83
N TYR A 49 -12.05 9.15 3.51
CA TYR A 49 -10.96 9.21 4.47
C TYR A 49 -10.00 10.36 4.16
N THR A 50 -9.46 10.95 5.21
CA THR A 50 -8.20 11.68 5.17
C THR A 50 -7.03 10.70 5.03
N SER A 51 -5.83 11.21 4.74
CA SER A 51 -4.62 10.38 4.69
C SER A 51 -4.34 9.67 6.02
N GLU A 52 -4.59 10.32 7.15
CA GLU A 52 -4.41 9.72 8.47
C GLU A 52 -5.39 8.56 8.70
N GLU A 53 -6.66 8.75 8.36
CA GLU A 53 -7.68 7.69 8.48
C GLU A 53 -7.43 6.52 7.51
N MET A 54 -6.88 6.77 6.32
CA MET A 54 -6.41 5.70 5.44
C MET A 54 -5.28 4.90 6.08
N VAL A 55 -4.32 5.57 6.72
CA VAL A 55 -3.22 4.89 7.42
C VAL A 55 -3.75 4.08 8.62
N ASP A 56 -4.70 4.62 9.38
CA ASP A 56 -5.38 3.86 10.45
C ASP A 56 -6.06 2.61 9.91
N PHE A 57 -6.76 2.74 8.78
CA PHE A 57 -7.41 1.61 8.11
C PHE A 57 -6.40 0.51 7.74
N TYR A 58 -5.25 0.87 7.14
CA TYR A 58 -4.20 -0.11 6.83
C TYR A 58 -3.59 -0.73 8.07
N GLU A 59 -3.35 0.05 9.13
CA GLU A 59 -2.78 -0.47 10.37
C GLU A 59 -3.71 -1.53 10.99
N ASP A 60 -5.02 -1.31 10.93
CA ASP A 60 -6.00 -2.29 11.41
C ASP A 60 -6.07 -3.54 10.53
N LEU A 61 -5.95 -3.41 9.20
CA LEU A 61 -5.84 -4.58 8.32
C LEU A 61 -4.59 -5.42 8.61
N VAL A 62 -3.43 -4.77 8.75
CA VAL A 62 -2.14 -5.44 9.03
C VAL A 62 -2.13 -6.12 10.40
N LYS A 63 -2.87 -5.60 11.39
CA LYS A 63 -3.06 -6.28 12.68
C LYS A 63 -3.90 -7.55 12.58
N LYS A 64 -4.90 -7.57 11.69
CA LYS A 64 -5.88 -8.66 11.58
C LYS A 64 -5.44 -9.77 10.63
N TYR A 65 -4.71 -9.43 9.58
CA TYR A 65 -4.42 -10.32 8.45
C TYR A 65 -2.91 -10.43 8.21
N PRO A 66 -2.42 -11.54 7.61
CA PRO A 66 -1.00 -11.75 7.34
C PRO A 66 -0.53 -10.94 6.11
N ILE A 67 -0.80 -9.64 6.10
CA ILE A 67 -0.36 -8.70 5.08
C ILE A 67 1.08 -8.32 5.36
N VAL A 68 1.96 -8.56 4.39
CA VAL A 68 3.40 -8.26 4.49
C VAL A 68 3.85 -7.19 3.51
N SER A 69 2.99 -6.77 2.58
CA SER A 69 3.29 -5.71 1.62
C SER A 69 2.05 -4.90 1.26
N ILE A 70 2.19 -3.59 1.18
CA ILE A 70 1.19 -2.68 0.61
C ILE A 70 1.89 -1.81 -0.44
N GLU A 71 1.38 -1.83 -1.66
CA GLU A 71 1.75 -0.99 -2.79
C GLU A 71 0.74 0.14 -2.96
N ASP A 72 1.24 1.34 -3.24
CA ASP A 72 0.47 2.56 -3.51
C ASP A 72 -0.71 2.79 -2.56
N GLY A 73 -0.45 2.64 -1.26
CA GLY A 73 -1.45 2.84 -0.21
C GLY A 73 -1.95 4.29 -0.09
N LEU A 74 -1.24 5.27 -0.66
CA LEU A 74 -1.64 6.67 -0.67
C LEU A 74 -1.35 7.28 -2.03
N ALA A 75 -2.03 8.39 -2.35
CA ALA A 75 -1.92 9.05 -3.66
C ALA A 75 -0.48 9.47 -3.98
N GLU A 76 -0.15 9.49 -5.27
CA GLU A 76 1.22 9.72 -5.80
C GLU A 76 1.90 11.00 -5.30
N ASP A 77 1.12 12.04 -4.99
CA ASP A 77 1.60 13.33 -4.49
C ASP A 77 1.25 13.61 -3.02
N ASP A 78 0.65 12.65 -2.30
CA ASP A 78 0.41 12.76 -0.84
C ASP A 78 1.66 12.39 -0.03
N TRP A 79 2.74 13.13 -0.24
CA TRP A 79 4.03 12.85 0.38
C TRP A 79 3.99 12.89 1.92
N SER A 80 3.19 13.77 2.51
CA SER A 80 3.01 13.84 3.97
C SER A 80 2.30 12.61 4.51
N GLY A 81 1.27 12.13 3.80
CA GLY A 81 0.60 10.88 4.14
C GLY A 81 1.56 9.70 4.04
N TRP A 82 2.37 9.64 2.98
CA TRP A 82 3.37 8.59 2.80
C TRP A 82 4.44 8.57 3.90
N GLU A 83 4.91 9.72 4.39
CA GLU A 83 5.80 9.79 5.56
C GLU A 83 5.12 9.25 6.82
N LEU A 84 3.84 9.58 7.04
CA LEU A 84 3.05 9.06 8.15
C LEU A 84 2.87 7.53 8.04
N LEU A 85 2.51 7.03 6.87
CA LEU A 85 2.36 5.61 6.58
C LEU A 85 3.67 4.86 6.87
N THR A 86 4.78 5.39 6.37
CA THR A 86 6.11 4.79 6.56
C THR A 86 6.52 4.78 8.02
N ARG A 87 6.28 5.88 8.75
CA ARG A 87 6.56 5.95 10.18
C ARG A 87 5.76 4.93 11.00
N ARG A 88 4.52 4.62 10.63
CA ARG A 88 3.65 3.71 11.40
C ARG A 88 3.83 2.24 11.03
N LEU A 89 4.07 1.95 9.76
CA LEU A 89 4.03 0.59 9.22
C LEU A 89 5.33 0.13 8.56
N GLY A 90 6.27 1.02 8.27
CA GLY A 90 7.49 0.70 7.51
C GLY A 90 8.46 -0.27 8.20
N ASP A 91 8.39 -0.41 9.52
CA ASP A 91 9.17 -1.40 10.28
C ASP A 91 8.47 -2.77 10.39
N LYS A 92 7.21 -2.87 9.94
CA LYS A 92 6.36 -4.06 10.08
C LYS A 92 6.10 -4.76 8.76
N ILE A 93 5.91 -3.97 7.70
CA ILE A 93 5.56 -4.46 6.36
C ILE A 93 6.36 -3.74 5.28
N GLN A 94 6.42 -4.34 4.11
CA GLN A 94 6.91 -3.68 2.91
C GLN A 94 5.89 -2.62 2.44
N LEU A 95 6.39 -1.43 2.13
CA LEU A 95 5.63 -0.32 1.56
C LEU A 95 6.27 0.00 0.21
N VAL A 96 5.57 -0.36 -0.85
CA VAL A 96 6.05 -0.27 -2.23
C VAL A 96 5.49 0.99 -2.87
N GLY A 97 6.37 1.89 -3.32
CA GLY A 97 5.97 2.99 -4.18
C GLY A 97 6.04 2.59 -5.65
N ASP A 98 4.93 2.67 -6.36
CA ASP A 98 4.86 2.62 -7.82
C ASP A 98 4.67 4.03 -8.37
N ASP A 99 3.47 4.61 -8.32
CA ASP A 99 3.17 5.94 -8.87
C ASP A 99 3.91 7.07 -8.14
N ILE A 100 4.17 6.92 -6.82
CA ILE A 100 4.96 7.93 -6.11
C ILE A 100 6.42 8.00 -6.61
N PHE A 101 6.95 6.93 -7.20
CA PHE A 101 8.33 6.90 -7.69
C PHE A 101 8.46 6.84 -9.22
N VAL A 102 7.47 6.30 -9.94
CA VAL A 102 7.43 6.10 -11.41
C VAL A 102 8.75 5.61 -12.00
N THR A 103 9.44 4.69 -11.31
CA THR A 103 10.79 4.22 -11.68
C THR A 103 11.79 5.38 -11.94
N ASN A 104 11.60 6.55 -11.32
CA ASN A 104 12.39 7.76 -11.53
C ASN A 104 13.37 8.00 -10.37
N THR A 105 14.67 8.14 -10.71
CA THR A 105 15.74 8.28 -9.72
C THR A 105 15.67 9.54 -8.88
N GLU A 106 15.13 10.65 -9.41
CA GLU A 106 14.99 11.91 -8.68
C GLU A 106 13.91 11.80 -7.59
N ARG A 107 12.73 11.26 -7.95
CA ARG A 107 11.63 11.00 -7.00
C ARG A 107 12.03 9.96 -5.96
N LEU A 108 12.70 8.87 -6.36
CA LEU A 108 13.24 7.88 -5.43
C LEU A 108 14.26 8.50 -4.46
N THR A 109 15.20 9.31 -4.97
CA THR A 109 16.19 10.01 -4.13
C THR A 109 15.51 10.92 -3.11
N MET A 110 14.46 11.63 -3.51
CA MET A 110 13.65 12.43 -2.61
C MET A 110 12.93 11.58 -1.56
N GLY A 111 12.33 10.45 -1.96
CA GLY A 111 11.69 9.50 -1.03
C GLY A 111 12.64 8.98 0.03
N ILE A 112 13.83 8.53 -0.38
CA ILE A 112 14.88 8.06 0.55
C ILE A 112 15.26 9.14 1.56
N LYS A 113 15.45 10.39 1.11
CA LYS A 113 15.81 11.52 2.00
C LYS A 113 14.70 11.86 3.00
N ARG A 114 13.44 11.65 2.63
CA ARG A 114 12.26 11.95 3.45
C ARG A 114 11.81 10.78 4.32
N GLY A 115 12.37 9.59 4.13
CA GLY A 115 11.91 8.37 4.80
C GLY A 115 10.52 7.94 4.32
N VAL A 116 10.28 8.04 3.01
CA VAL A 116 9.03 7.63 2.35
C VAL A 116 9.22 6.26 1.70
N ALA A 117 8.27 5.37 2.00
CA ALA A 117 8.26 3.96 1.60
C ALA A 117 9.53 3.21 2.07
N ASN A 118 9.59 1.91 1.79
CA ASN A 118 10.81 1.11 2.03
C ASN A 118 11.11 0.15 0.86
N SER A 119 10.33 0.24 -0.23
CA SER A 119 10.49 -0.51 -1.46
C SER A 119 9.99 0.31 -2.66
N ILE A 120 10.42 -0.07 -3.86
CA ILE A 120 10.04 0.55 -5.13
C ILE A 120 9.59 -0.52 -6.11
N LEU A 121 8.51 -0.28 -6.84
CA LEU A 121 8.14 -1.10 -7.99
C LEU A 121 8.89 -0.60 -9.24
N ILE A 122 9.55 -1.52 -9.95
CA ILE A 122 10.36 -1.20 -11.12
C ILE A 122 9.60 -1.60 -12.39
N LYS A 123 9.21 -0.60 -13.19
CA LYS A 123 8.60 -0.78 -14.51
C LYS A 123 9.48 -0.12 -15.57
N VAL A 124 10.21 -0.91 -16.36
CA VAL A 124 11.18 -0.41 -17.36
C VAL A 124 10.57 0.57 -18.36
N ASN A 125 9.28 0.47 -18.66
CA ASN A 125 8.57 1.37 -19.55
C ASN A 125 8.25 2.75 -18.92
N GLN A 126 8.33 2.90 -17.59
CA GLN A 126 8.21 4.21 -16.93
C GLN A 126 9.52 5.03 -17.06
N ILE A 127 10.69 4.38 -17.09
CA ILE A 127 12.00 5.05 -17.26
C ILE A 127 12.50 5.04 -18.73
N GLY A 128 12.06 4.07 -19.53
CA GLY A 128 12.26 4.01 -20.98
C GLY A 128 13.61 3.45 -21.45
N THR A 129 14.53 3.08 -20.55
CA THR A 129 15.86 2.49 -20.87
C THR A 129 16.30 1.48 -19.80
N LEU A 130 17.29 0.63 -20.11
CA LEU A 130 17.91 -0.35 -19.18
C LEU A 130 19.19 0.20 -18.55
#